data_AF-F8DRC0-F1
#
_entry.id   AF-F8DRC0-F1
#
_cell.length_a   1.000
_cell.length_b   1.000
_cell.length_c   1.000
_cell.angle_alpha   90.00
_cell.angle_beta   90.00
_cell.angle_gamma   90.00
#
_symmetry.space_group_name_H-M   'P 1'
#
loop_
_entity.id
_entity.type
_entity.pdbx_description
1 polymer ?
#
loop_
_entity_poly.entity_id
_entity_poly.type
_entity_poly.pdbx_seq_one_letter_code
_entity_poly.pdbx_strand_id
1 'polypeptide(L)'
;MNFSKAAKSGTQMTYNDLKKIGEALVDQDPKYAIPYFNASQIKNMPAAYTRDAETGEYADLDIWDSWPVQDPVTGYVSNWNGYQLVIAMMGRPHHEDNHIYLLYNKYGDNDFSHWRNAGSIFGYNESPLTQEWSGSAIVNSDNSIQLFYTINDTNNAINHQKLASATMYLTADNDGVHINNVENNHVVFAGDGYHYQTYDQWKAANSFADNYTLRDGHVVQMPNGDRYLVFEGNTGTENYQGEDQLYNWSNYGGNDRFNIESLFHLLSSDVDYKKAIFANGALGIIKLTNDEKNPQVEEVYTPLVTSNMVSDELERPNVVKLGDKYYLFSATRLSRGTNIDTLNKANKVVGDNVAMIGYVADSLTGPYKPLNGSGVVVTASVPANWRTATYSYYAVPVEGKENQLLITSYMTNRGEVAGKGMNSTWAPSFIVQINPDDTTMVLAKVTNQGDWIWDESSNNNNMLGNIQTAALPGEFGKPIDWDLIGGYGLKPHDPATPNDPETPTTPETPETPNTPETPKTPENPGTPQTPDTPNTPEVPLTPETPKQPETQTNNRLPQTGNNANKAMIGLGMGTLLSMFGLAGINKRRVN
;
A
#
# COMPACT_ATOMS: atom_id res chain seq x y z
N MET A 1 1.73 -14.32 -27.28
CA MET A 1 0.67 -14.56 -26.27
C MET A 1 1.00 -15.79 -25.46
N ASN A 2 1.15 -15.63 -24.15
CA ASN A 2 1.24 -16.70 -23.18
C ASN A 2 -0.13 -16.86 -22.51
N PHE A 3 -0.80 -17.98 -22.76
CA PHE A 3 -2.15 -18.27 -22.25
C PHE A 3 -2.16 -18.99 -20.89
N SER A 4 -1.01 -19.08 -20.21
CA SER A 4 -0.98 -19.56 -18.83
C SER A 4 -1.94 -18.75 -17.97
N LYS A 5 -2.79 -19.46 -17.20
CA LYS A 5 -3.66 -18.86 -16.19
C LYS A 5 -3.03 -18.84 -14.80
N ALA A 6 -1.87 -19.47 -14.63
CA ALA A 6 -1.12 -19.43 -13.38
C ALA A 6 -0.31 -18.14 -13.31
N ALA A 7 -0.42 -17.44 -12.18
CA ALA A 7 0.42 -16.30 -11.86
C ALA A 7 1.89 -16.75 -11.76
N LYS A 8 2.81 -15.90 -12.24
CA LYS A 8 4.25 -16.17 -12.15
C LYS A 8 4.82 -15.84 -10.77
N SER A 9 4.27 -14.84 -10.09
CA SER A 9 4.70 -14.39 -8.76
C SER A 9 3.52 -13.84 -7.96
N GLY A 10 3.25 -14.47 -6.81
CA GLY A 10 2.20 -14.04 -5.88
C GLY A 10 0.79 -14.04 -6.44
N THR A 11 -0.13 -13.45 -5.67
CA THR A 11 -1.48 -13.12 -6.11
C THR A 11 -1.42 -11.90 -7.04
N GLN A 12 -2.14 -11.88 -8.15
CA GLN A 12 -2.09 -10.73 -9.07
C GLN A 12 -3.29 -9.80 -8.84
N MET A 13 -3.03 -8.50 -8.65
CA MET A 13 -4.01 -7.46 -8.94
C MET A 13 -4.13 -7.36 -10.45
N THR A 14 -5.23 -7.86 -11.02
CA THR A 14 -5.39 -7.93 -12.47
C THR A 14 -5.96 -6.65 -13.06
N TYR A 15 -5.89 -6.50 -14.39
CA TYR A 15 -6.48 -5.37 -15.11
C TYR A 15 -8.00 -5.27 -14.88
N ASN A 16 -8.68 -6.41 -14.80
CA ASN A 16 -10.10 -6.49 -14.47
C ASN A 16 -10.37 -6.00 -13.03
N ASP A 17 -9.49 -6.30 -12.09
CA ASP A 17 -9.61 -5.86 -10.70
C ASP A 17 -9.45 -4.34 -10.59
N LEU A 18 -8.44 -3.76 -11.24
CA LEU A 18 -8.25 -2.31 -11.33
C LEU A 18 -9.51 -1.62 -11.88
N LYS A 19 -10.10 -2.19 -12.94
CA LYS A 19 -11.33 -1.65 -13.52
C LYS A 19 -12.49 -1.70 -12.53
N LYS A 20 -12.69 -2.82 -11.82
CA LYS A 20 -13.74 -2.96 -10.80
C LYS A 20 -13.54 -2.04 -9.60
N ILE A 21 -12.30 -1.82 -9.16
CA ILE A 21 -11.98 -0.85 -8.11
C ILE A 21 -12.39 0.56 -8.55
N GLY A 22 -12.06 0.93 -9.79
CA GLY A 22 -12.48 2.22 -10.34
C GLY A 22 -13.98 2.34 -10.59
N GLU A 23 -14.65 1.25 -10.99
CA GLU A 23 -16.12 1.19 -11.10
C GLU A 23 -16.76 1.43 -9.73
N ALA A 24 -16.31 0.75 -8.67
CA ALA A 24 -16.78 0.95 -7.30
C ALA A 24 -16.62 2.41 -6.83
N LEU A 25 -15.47 3.04 -7.14
CA LEU A 25 -15.22 4.45 -6.83
C LEU A 25 -16.19 5.38 -7.59
N VAL A 26 -16.35 5.18 -8.90
CA VAL A 26 -17.28 5.98 -9.73
C VAL A 26 -18.73 5.79 -9.28
N ASP A 27 -19.08 4.57 -8.88
CA ASP A 27 -20.39 4.24 -8.36
C ASP A 27 -20.65 4.80 -6.96
N GLN A 28 -19.61 5.26 -6.26
CA GLN A 28 -19.70 5.75 -4.87
C GLN A 28 -20.49 4.75 -4.01
N ASP A 29 -20.18 3.45 -4.17
CA ASP A 29 -20.91 2.38 -3.49
C ASP A 29 -20.76 2.56 -1.97
N PRO A 30 -21.85 2.69 -1.20
CA PRO A 30 -21.80 2.94 0.25
C PRO A 30 -21.08 1.83 1.04
N LYS A 31 -20.86 0.64 0.45
CA LYS A 31 -20.03 -0.40 1.06
C LYS A 31 -18.56 -0.01 1.14
N TYR A 32 -18.06 0.79 0.19
CA TYR A 32 -16.63 1.08 0.05
C TYR A 32 -16.32 2.58 0.13
N ALA A 33 -17.28 3.45 -0.18
CA ALA A 33 -17.07 4.88 -0.15
C ALA A 33 -16.68 5.35 1.26
N ILE A 34 -15.58 6.10 1.33
CA ILE A 34 -15.12 6.69 2.60
C ILE A 34 -16.24 7.57 3.16
N PRO A 35 -16.54 7.52 4.47
CA PRO A 35 -17.58 8.34 5.06
C PRO A 35 -17.35 9.81 4.74
N TYR A 36 -18.43 10.54 4.50
CA TYR A 36 -18.33 11.99 4.51
C TYR A 36 -17.94 12.44 5.92
N PHE A 37 -16.96 13.33 6.02
CA PHE A 37 -16.55 13.94 7.28
C PHE A 37 -17.10 15.37 7.38
N ASN A 38 -17.41 15.83 8.59
CA ASN A 38 -17.88 17.20 8.80
C ASN A 38 -16.68 18.17 8.72
N ALA A 39 -16.54 18.86 7.59
CA ALA A 39 -15.42 19.74 7.29
C ALA A 39 -15.22 20.85 8.34
N SER A 40 -16.31 21.33 8.94
CA SER A 40 -16.27 22.37 9.98
C SER A 40 -15.60 21.93 11.28
N GLN A 41 -15.48 20.63 11.51
CA GLN A 41 -14.86 20.06 12.72
C GLN A 41 -13.36 19.80 12.54
N ILE A 42 -12.84 19.83 11.31
CA ILE A 42 -11.47 19.43 10.99
C ILE A 42 -10.48 20.54 11.34
N LYS A 43 -9.52 20.21 12.22
CA LYS A 43 -8.48 21.11 12.71
C LYS A 43 -7.10 20.63 12.30
N ASN A 44 -6.17 21.58 12.14
CA ASN A 44 -4.74 21.25 12.11
C ASN A 44 -4.34 20.64 13.46
N MET A 45 -3.36 19.74 13.46
CA MET A 45 -2.88 19.13 14.68
C MET A 45 -2.15 20.15 15.56
N PRO A 46 -2.57 20.40 16.82
CA PRO A 46 -1.87 21.35 17.69
C PRO A 46 -0.40 20.97 17.91
N ALA A 47 -0.10 19.68 17.99
CA ALA A 47 1.26 19.15 18.14
C ALA A 47 2.12 19.26 16.87
N ALA A 48 1.56 19.71 15.74
CA ALA A 48 2.31 19.96 14.51
C ALA A 48 2.89 21.37 14.42
N TYR A 49 2.55 22.27 15.36
CA TYR A 49 3.40 23.43 15.62
C TYR A 49 4.58 23.02 16.49
N THR A 50 5.69 22.68 15.85
CA THR A 50 6.86 22.07 16.49
C THR A 50 8.15 22.50 15.81
N ARG A 51 9.29 22.08 16.35
CA ARG A 51 10.61 22.29 15.72
C ARG A 51 10.72 21.43 14.46
N ASP A 52 11.00 22.08 13.36
CA ASP A 52 11.27 21.47 12.07
C ASP A 52 12.62 20.74 12.05
N ALA A 53 12.69 19.58 11.41
CA ALA A 53 13.85 18.69 11.42
C ALA A 53 15.00 19.29 10.60
N GLU A 54 14.72 19.89 9.45
CA GLU A 54 15.76 20.50 8.61
C GLU A 54 16.31 21.81 9.18
N THR A 55 15.44 22.65 9.76
CA THR A 55 15.83 24.01 10.20
C THR A 55 16.09 24.14 11.69
N GLY A 56 15.54 23.25 12.51
CA GLY A 56 15.59 23.33 13.97
C GLY A 56 14.71 24.44 14.59
N GLU A 57 13.99 25.20 13.78
CA GLU A 57 13.11 26.32 14.17
C GLU A 57 11.65 25.87 14.29
N TYR A 58 10.84 26.60 15.07
CA TYR A 58 9.41 26.29 15.18
C TYR A 58 8.64 26.69 13.91
N ALA A 59 7.82 25.77 13.40
CA ALA A 59 6.96 25.97 12.23
C ALA A 59 5.65 25.19 12.35
N ASP A 60 4.64 25.58 11.57
CA ASP A 60 3.43 24.78 11.35
C ASP A 60 3.72 23.72 10.29
N LEU A 61 3.81 22.46 10.71
CA LEU A 61 4.10 21.34 9.82
C LEU A 61 2.81 20.72 9.25
N ASP A 62 2.89 20.18 8.04
CA ASP A 62 1.99 19.13 7.57
C ASP A 62 2.34 17.84 8.34
N ILE A 63 1.33 17.03 8.67
CA ILE A 63 1.49 15.65 9.16
C ILE A 63 0.67 14.71 8.26
N TRP A 64 1.29 13.64 7.76
CA TRP A 64 0.64 12.71 6.84
C TRP A 64 0.75 11.27 7.31
N ASP A 65 1.51 10.45 6.59
CA ASP A 65 1.70 9.03 6.84
C ASP A 65 2.15 8.78 8.28
N SER A 66 1.34 8.02 9.01
CA SER A 66 1.53 7.81 10.44
C SER A 66 1.21 6.37 10.83
N TRP A 67 1.88 5.83 11.85
CA TRP A 67 1.68 4.46 12.32
C TRP A 67 1.85 4.39 13.85
N PRO A 68 1.01 3.59 14.54
CA PRO A 68 1.16 3.41 15.97
C PRO A 68 2.39 2.55 16.27
N VAL A 69 2.95 2.73 17.47
CA VAL A 69 3.74 1.66 18.08
C VAL A 69 2.76 0.57 18.51
N GLN A 70 2.92 -0.62 17.97
CA GLN A 70 1.96 -1.71 18.13
C GLN A 70 2.56 -2.93 18.84
N ASP A 71 1.69 -3.74 19.42
CA ASP A 71 2.06 -5.05 19.92
C ASP A 71 2.52 -5.92 18.74
N PRO A 72 3.68 -6.59 18.87
CA PRO A 72 4.32 -7.24 17.72
C PRO A 72 3.50 -8.41 17.15
N VAL A 73 2.63 -9.05 17.94
CA VAL A 73 1.90 -10.26 17.52
C VAL A 73 0.46 -9.96 17.13
N THR A 74 -0.23 -9.13 17.91
CA THR A 74 -1.65 -8.82 17.72
C THR A 74 -1.88 -7.61 16.82
N GLY A 75 -0.90 -6.70 16.73
CA GLY A 75 -1.03 -5.42 16.02
C GLY A 75 -1.88 -4.39 16.77
N TYR A 76 -2.32 -4.65 18.01
CA TYR A 76 -2.99 -3.65 18.83
C TYR A 76 -2.05 -2.50 19.15
N VAL A 77 -2.58 -1.27 19.29
CA VAL A 77 -1.78 -0.14 19.77
C VAL A 77 -1.22 -0.45 21.15
N SER A 78 0.09 -0.31 21.31
CA SER A 78 0.78 -0.64 22.56
C SER A 78 0.53 0.41 23.64
N ASN A 79 0.30 -0.06 24.87
CA ASN A 79 0.31 0.78 26.07
C ASN A 79 1.74 0.86 26.62
N TRP A 80 2.49 1.84 26.15
CA TRP A 80 3.86 2.07 26.60
C TRP A 80 3.86 3.02 27.80
N ASN A 81 4.06 2.47 29.01
CA ASN A 81 4.12 3.24 30.27
C ASN A 81 2.89 4.17 30.50
N GLY A 82 1.69 3.77 30.08
CA GLY A 82 0.48 4.58 30.20
C GLY A 82 0.22 5.53 29.02
N TYR A 83 1.02 5.44 27.96
CA TYR A 83 0.91 6.24 26.74
C TYR A 83 0.65 5.37 25.52
N GLN A 84 -0.07 5.94 24.56
CA GLN A 84 -0.07 5.51 23.17
C GLN A 84 0.95 6.35 22.40
N LEU A 85 1.73 5.69 21.54
CA LEU A 85 2.80 6.30 20.76
C LEU A 85 2.48 6.13 19.28
N VAL A 86 2.71 7.18 18.49
CA VAL A 86 2.54 7.17 17.04
C VAL A 86 3.72 7.86 16.41
N ILE A 87 4.26 7.27 15.36
CA ILE A 87 5.32 7.87 14.56
C ILE A 87 4.69 8.38 13.27
N ALA A 88 5.08 9.57 12.84
CA ALA A 88 4.50 10.21 11.67
C ALA A 88 5.55 10.93 10.83
N MET A 89 5.36 10.91 9.52
CA MET A 89 6.02 11.84 8.64
C MET A 89 5.44 13.25 8.82
N MET A 90 6.32 14.22 9.04
CA MET A 90 5.97 15.64 9.15
C MET A 90 7.01 16.50 8.41
N GLY A 91 6.58 17.68 8.00
CA GLY A 91 7.46 18.64 7.33
C GLY A 91 6.72 19.90 6.89
N ARG A 92 7.46 20.93 6.50
CA ARG A 92 6.87 22.21 6.14
C ARG A 92 6.08 22.13 4.83
N PRO A 93 4.87 22.71 4.76
CA PRO A 93 4.13 22.78 3.50
C PRO A 93 4.94 23.49 2.41
N HIS A 94 4.86 23.00 1.16
CA HIS A 94 5.59 23.52 -0.02
C HIS A 94 7.11 23.29 -0.03
N HIS A 95 7.63 22.44 0.85
CA HIS A 95 9.04 22.04 0.89
C HIS A 95 9.20 20.53 0.72
N GLU A 96 10.34 20.10 0.17
CA GLU A 96 10.76 18.68 0.13
C GLU A 96 11.35 18.28 1.47
N ASP A 97 10.50 18.29 2.48
CA ASP A 97 10.83 18.19 3.90
C ASP A 97 10.11 16.95 4.44
N ASN A 98 10.82 15.82 4.50
CA ASN A 98 10.23 14.51 4.72
C ASN A 98 11.02 13.79 5.83
N HIS A 99 10.62 14.05 7.08
CA HIS A 99 11.25 13.50 8.27
C HIS A 99 10.22 12.89 9.21
N ILE A 100 10.67 11.99 10.09
CA ILE A 100 9.77 11.26 11.01
C ILE A 100 9.87 11.76 12.45
N TYR A 101 8.71 11.89 13.08
CA TYR A 101 8.53 12.45 14.41
C TYR A 101 7.82 11.45 15.31
N LEU A 102 8.12 11.50 16.61
CA LEU A 102 7.38 10.75 17.62
C LEU A 102 6.30 11.64 18.25
N LEU A 103 5.05 11.18 18.18
CA LEU A 103 3.90 11.77 18.85
C LEU A 103 3.39 10.83 19.94
N TYR A 104 2.82 11.41 20.99
CA TYR A 104 2.29 10.64 22.11
C TYR A 104 1.03 11.26 22.71
N ASN A 105 0.20 10.41 23.28
CA ASN A 105 -0.95 10.78 24.11
C ASN A 105 -1.13 9.76 25.24
N LYS A 106 -1.95 10.05 26.25
CA LYS A 106 -2.35 9.04 27.24
C LYS A 106 -3.10 7.90 26.53
N TYR A 107 -2.84 6.66 26.96
CA TYR A 107 -3.46 5.49 26.35
C TYR A 107 -5.00 5.54 26.52
N GLY A 108 -5.74 5.45 25.42
CA GLY A 108 -7.21 5.58 25.40
C GLY A 108 -7.75 7.01 25.56
N ASP A 109 -6.88 8.03 25.52
CA ASP A 109 -7.34 9.43 25.44
C ASP A 109 -7.66 9.81 23.99
N ASN A 110 -8.95 10.08 23.76
CA ASN A 110 -9.51 10.35 22.44
C ASN A 110 -9.50 11.86 22.08
N ASP A 111 -8.99 12.75 22.95
CA ASP A 111 -8.93 14.18 22.66
C ASP A 111 -7.72 14.51 21.76
N PHE A 112 -8.02 14.91 20.52
CA PHE A 112 -7.02 15.28 19.52
C PHE A 112 -6.05 16.39 20.00
N SER A 113 -6.51 17.28 20.88
CA SER A 113 -5.70 18.38 21.42
C SER A 113 -4.71 17.95 22.50
N HIS A 114 -4.84 16.73 23.02
CA HIS A 114 -3.95 16.19 24.05
C HIS A 114 -2.69 15.53 23.49
N TRP A 115 -2.65 15.25 22.19
CA TRP A 115 -1.42 14.81 21.53
C TRP A 115 -0.29 15.81 21.73
N ARG A 116 0.91 15.28 21.92
CA ARG A 116 2.16 16.03 22.07
C ARG A 116 3.20 15.47 21.10
N ASN A 117 4.21 16.27 20.82
CA ASN A 117 5.30 15.92 19.91
C ASN A 117 6.61 15.84 20.71
N ALA A 118 7.28 14.68 20.66
CA ALA A 118 8.56 14.45 21.31
C ALA A 118 9.76 14.90 20.45
N GLY A 119 9.51 15.34 19.22
CA GLY A 119 10.51 15.83 18.27
C GLY A 119 10.79 14.87 17.10
N SER A 120 11.65 15.31 16.18
CA SER A 120 12.21 14.44 15.15
C SER A 120 13.01 13.32 15.80
N ILE A 121 12.86 12.10 15.27
CA ILE A 121 13.51 10.91 15.81
C ILE A 121 15.03 10.96 15.61
N PHE A 122 15.50 11.49 14.48
CA PHE A 122 16.93 11.52 14.14
C PHE A 122 17.60 12.87 14.42
N GLY A 123 16.84 13.84 14.93
CA GLY A 123 17.36 15.07 15.49
C GLY A 123 16.98 16.30 14.68
N TYR A 124 17.85 17.29 14.64
CA TYR A 124 17.58 18.58 14.00
C TYR A 124 18.78 19.04 13.20
N ASN A 125 18.53 19.93 12.23
CA ASN A 125 19.48 20.33 11.18
C ASN A 125 19.80 19.16 10.22
N GLU A 126 18.79 18.35 9.94
CA GLU A 126 18.89 17.23 9.01
C GLU A 126 19.09 17.72 7.57
N SER A 127 19.64 16.86 6.72
CA SER A 127 19.89 17.21 5.33
C SER A 127 18.65 16.92 4.49
N PRO A 128 18.20 17.82 3.60
CA PRO A 128 17.12 17.53 2.66
C PRO A 128 17.49 16.39 1.67
N LEU A 129 18.79 16.02 1.61
CA LEU A 129 19.29 14.96 0.72
C LEU A 129 19.09 13.56 1.28
N THR A 130 18.74 13.43 2.56
CA THR A 130 18.46 12.15 3.21
C THR A 130 17.17 12.32 3.99
N GLN A 131 16.15 11.62 3.53
CA GLN A 131 14.80 11.71 4.07
C GLN A 131 14.43 10.41 4.78
N GLU A 132 13.48 10.50 5.71
CA GLU A 132 12.86 9.34 6.33
C GLU A 132 11.40 9.25 5.91
N TRP A 133 11.04 8.14 5.27
CA TRP A 133 9.66 7.84 4.90
C TRP A 133 9.10 6.70 5.76
N SER A 134 7.84 6.36 5.47
CA SER A 134 6.99 5.48 6.25
C SER A 134 7.58 4.11 6.58
N GLY A 135 6.99 3.49 7.60
CA GLY A 135 7.23 2.11 8.00
C GLY A 135 6.30 1.68 9.14
N SER A 136 6.85 1.06 10.18
CA SER A 136 6.11 0.53 11.33
C SER A 136 6.96 0.52 12.59
N ALA A 137 6.35 0.33 13.77
CA ALA A 137 7.09 0.26 15.02
C ALA A 137 6.45 -0.71 16.03
N ILE A 138 7.29 -1.39 16.81
CA ILE A 138 6.87 -2.34 17.86
C ILE A 138 7.64 -2.10 19.15
N VAL A 139 7.09 -2.57 20.27
CA VAL A 139 7.79 -2.57 21.57
C VAL A 139 8.65 -3.82 21.67
N ASN A 140 9.95 -3.65 21.96
CA ASN A 140 10.88 -4.73 22.24
C ASN A 140 10.70 -5.30 23.65
N SER A 141 11.29 -6.47 23.91
CA SER A 141 11.22 -7.15 25.21
C SER A 141 11.76 -6.33 26.39
N ASP A 142 12.68 -5.39 26.14
CA ASP A 142 13.25 -4.48 27.15
C ASP A 142 12.56 -3.11 27.24
N ASN A 143 11.39 -2.99 26.61
CA ASN A 143 10.56 -1.77 26.55
C ASN A 143 11.15 -0.63 25.69
N SER A 144 12.24 -0.87 24.95
CA SER A 144 12.65 0.02 23.84
C SER A 144 11.69 -0.12 22.66
N ILE A 145 11.70 0.84 21.73
CA ILE A 145 10.88 0.78 20.52
C ILE A 145 11.76 0.36 19.35
N GLN A 146 11.40 -0.72 18.65
CA GLN A 146 12.01 -1.03 17.37
C GLN A 146 11.24 -0.32 16.27
N LEU A 147 11.94 0.55 15.56
CA LEU A 147 11.45 1.27 14.40
C LEU A 147 11.90 0.55 13.13
N PHE A 148 10.97 0.38 12.19
CA PHE A 148 11.24 0.08 10.79
C PHE A 148 10.75 1.26 9.96
N TYR A 149 11.57 1.74 9.05
CA TYR A 149 11.27 2.93 8.26
C TYR A 149 11.99 2.87 6.93
N THR A 150 11.76 3.86 6.08
CA THR A 150 12.41 3.94 4.78
C THR A 150 13.44 5.06 4.80
N ILE A 151 14.69 4.75 4.46
CA ILE A 151 15.68 5.78 4.13
C ILE A 151 15.52 6.10 2.64
N ASN A 152 15.32 7.38 2.31
CA ASN A 152 15.31 7.85 0.94
C ASN A 152 16.47 8.84 0.70
N ASP A 153 17.48 8.39 -0.04
CA ASP A 153 18.58 9.25 -0.48
C ASP A 153 18.20 9.93 -1.80
N THR A 154 18.18 11.26 -1.82
CA THR A 154 17.78 12.08 -2.97
C THR A 154 18.96 12.67 -3.74
N ASN A 155 20.20 12.25 -3.41
CA ASN A 155 21.39 12.70 -4.13
C ASN A 155 21.26 12.46 -5.64
N ASN A 156 21.53 13.50 -6.43
CA ASN A 156 21.31 13.54 -7.89
C ASN A 156 19.83 13.57 -8.32
N ALA A 157 18.93 14.04 -7.46
CA ALA A 157 17.50 14.24 -7.73
C ALA A 157 16.74 12.96 -8.10
N ILE A 158 17.10 11.84 -7.46
CA ILE A 158 16.47 10.53 -7.65
C ILE A 158 16.18 9.94 -6.27
N ASN A 159 14.99 9.37 -6.07
CA ASN A 159 14.60 8.71 -4.82
C ASN A 159 15.20 7.30 -4.71
N HIS A 160 16.32 7.15 -3.99
CA HIS A 160 16.92 5.86 -3.68
C HIS A 160 16.44 5.35 -2.32
N GLN A 161 15.32 4.63 -2.36
CA GLN A 161 14.64 4.06 -1.20
C GLN A 161 15.28 2.74 -0.74
N LYS A 162 15.36 2.54 0.59
CA LYS A 162 15.82 1.33 1.26
C LYS A 162 15.04 1.11 2.55
N LEU A 163 14.77 -0.16 2.89
CA LEU A 163 14.21 -0.50 4.19
C LEU A 163 15.31 -0.41 5.25
N ALA A 164 15.01 0.25 6.36
CA ALA A 164 15.93 0.50 7.46
C ALA A 164 15.28 0.20 8.80
N SER A 165 16.11 0.06 9.83
CA SER A 165 15.66 -0.14 11.20
C SER A 165 16.56 0.59 12.19
N ALA A 166 15.98 1.00 13.32
CA ALA A 166 16.67 1.61 14.44
C ALA A 166 15.97 1.25 15.77
N THR A 167 16.70 1.29 16.87
CA THR A 167 16.16 1.10 18.22
C THR A 167 16.07 2.45 18.93
N MET A 168 14.87 2.85 19.35
CA MET A 168 14.64 4.08 20.09
C MET A 168 14.51 3.79 21.60
N TYR A 169 15.25 4.54 22.40
CA TYR A 169 15.16 4.50 23.86
C TYR A 169 14.44 5.72 24.38
N LEU A 170 13.30 5.50 25.01
CA LEU A 170 12.39 6.55 25.47
C LEU A 170 12.32 6.59 27.00
N THR A 171 12.05 7.77 27.55
CA THR A 171 11.71 7.97 28.97
C THR A 171 10.35 8.64 29.07
N ALA A 172 9.63 8.34 30.15
CA ALA A 172 8.42 9.05 30.52
C ALA A 172 8.60 9.64 31.93
N ASP A 173 8.37 10.95 32.07
CA ASP A 173 8.41 11.67 33.33
C ASP A 173 7.21 12.63 33.47
N ASN A 174 7.30 13.58 34.41
CA ASN A 174 6.22 14.55 34.65
C ASN A 174 6.03 15.54 33.48
N ASP A 175 7.04 15.73 32.64
CA ASP A 175 7.03 16.66 31.51
C ASP A 175 6.61 15.99 30.19
N GLY A 176 6.58 14.65 30.16
CA GLY A 176 6.03 13.88 29.03
C GLY A 176 6.90 12.70 28.62
N VAL A 177 6.83 12.36 27.33
CA VAL A 177 7.66 11.33 26.70
C VAL A 177 8.82 11.99 25.96
N HIS A 178 10.03 11.48 26.16
CA HIS A 178 11.27 12.03 25.59
C HIS A 178 12.06 10.95 24.85
N ILE A 179 12.68 11.33 23.73
CA ILE A 179 13.64 10.50 23.00
C ILE A 179 15.02 10.70 23.63
N ASN A 180 15.60 9.67 24.26
CA ASN A 180 16.92 9.79 24.89
C ASN A 180 18.06 9.48 23.92
N ASN A 181 17.90 8.41 23.14
CA ASN A 181 18.88 7.99 22.16
C ASN A 181 18.22 7.11 21.09
N VAL A 182 18.85 7.07 19.92
CA VAL A 182 18.53 6.15 18.83
C VAL A 182 19.80 5.39 18.47
N GLU A 183 19.73 4.07 18.55
CA GLU A 183 20.87 3.17 18.29
C GLU A 183 20.54 2.22 17.13
N ASN A 184 21.57 1.49 16.66
CA ASN A 184 21.44 0.45 15.64
C ASN A 184 20.75 0.93 14.35
N ASN A 185 20.89 2.22 14.00
CA ASN A 185 20.36 2.74 12.75
C ASN A 185 21.13 2.13 11.56
N HIS A 186 20.47 1.32 10.75
CA HIS A 186 21.09 0.68 9.59
C HIS A 186 20.05 0.29 8.51
N VAL A 187 20.54 0.09 7.29
CA VAL A 187 19.77 -0.49 6.20
C VAL A 187 19.59 -2.00 6.42
N VAL A 188 18.35 -2.47 6.34
CA VAL A 188 17.98 -3.88 6.42
C VAL A 188 17.91 -4.51 5.03
N PHE A 189 17.29 -3.85 4.06
CA PHE A 189 17.07 -4.41 2.72
C PHE A 189 17.05 -3.34 1.61
N ALA A 190 17.60 -3.70 0.44
CA ALA A 190 17.76 -2.82 -0.72
C ALA A 190 17.36 -3.49 -2.06
N GLY A 191 16.55 -4.55 -2.00
CA GLY A 191 16.21 -5.40 -3.15
C GLY A 191 17.26 -6.49 -3.39
N ASP A 192 16.83 -7.66 -3.86
CA ASP A 192 17.70 -8.81 -4.18
C ASP A 192 17.93 -8.98 -5.69
N GLY A 193 17.11 -8.32 -6.51
CA GLY A 193 17.16 -8.33 -7.98
C GLY A 193 16.45 -9.51 -8.65
N TYR A 194 16.11 -10.55 -7.89
CA TYR A 194 15.31 -11.67 -8.37
C TYR A 194 13.84 -11.51 -7.97
N HIS A 195 13.52 -11.52 -6.68
CA HIS A 195 12.15 -11.30 -6.21
C HIS A 195 11.75 -9.83 -6.28
N TYR A 196 12.65 -8.93 -5.88
CA TYR A 196 12.41 -7.49 -5.79
C TYR A 196 13.44 -6.69 -6.59
N GLN A 197 12.97 -5.70 -7.33
CA GLN A 197 13.79 -4.81 -8.14
C GLN A 197 14.81 -4.07 -7.27
N THR A 198 16.05 -3.95 -7.76
CA THR A 198 17.07 -3.09 -7.13
C THR A 198 17.11 -1.72 -7.80
N TYR A 199 17.64 -0.74 -7.07
CA TYR A 199 17.92 0.60 -7.62
C TYR A 199 18.75 0.54 -8.92
N ASP A 200 19.76 -0.34 -8.98
CA ASP A 200 20.61 -0.47 -10.17
C ASP A 200 19.84 -1.05 -11.38
N GLN A 201 18.89 -1.96 -11.14
CA GLN A 201 18.03 -2.49 -12.20
C GLN A 201 17.06 -1.42 -12.74
N TRP A 202 16.42 -0.64 -11.85
CA TRP A 202 15.59 0.50 -12.24
C TRP A 202 16.41 1.53 -13.05
N LYS A 203 17.59 1.90 -12.55
CA LYS A 203 18.48 2.85 -13.21
C LYS A 203 18.92 2.35 -14.59
N ALA A 204 19.15 1.05 -14.74
CA ALA A 204 19.51 0.43 -16.02
C ALA A 204 18.33 0.42 -17.03
N ALA A 205 17.09 0.35 -16.55
CA ALA A 205 15.90 0.45 -17.41
C ALA A 205 15.73 1.86 -18.03
N ASN A 206 16.39 2.87 -17.45
CA ASN A 206 16.67 4.21 -18.02
C ASN A 206 15.45 4.90 -18.65
N SER A 207 14.31 4.85 -17.98
CA SER A 207 13.14 5.62 -18.37
C SER A 207 12.66 6.44 -17.18
N PHE A 208 12.60 7.76 -17.32
CA PHE A 208 11.96 8.65 -16.34
C PHE A 208 10.43 8.41 -16.20
N ALA A 209 9.90 7.35 -16.82
CA ALA A 209 8.52 6.91 -16.75
C ALA A 209 8.31 5.70 -15.81
N ASP A 210 9.40 5.13 -15.27
CA ASP A 210 9.41 3.98 -14.37
C ASP A 210 9.45 4.43 -12.90
N ASN A 211 8.64 3.84 -12.03
CA ASN A 211 8.57 4.18 -10.60
C ASN A 211 9.34 3.17 -9.75
N TYR A 212 10.46 3.57 -9.16
CA TYR A 212 11.18 2.74 -8.19
C TYR A 212 10.56 2.85 -6.80
N THR A 213 10.18 1.71 -6.23
CA THR A 213 9.64 1.60 -4.89
C THR A 213 10.39 0.55 -4.08
N LEU A 214 10.75 0.89 -2.84
CA LEU A 214 11.24 -0.04 -1.83
C LEU A 214 11.08 0.58 -0.43
N ARG A 215 9.85 0.59 0.07
CA ARG A 215 9.44 1.40 1.22
C ARG A 215 8.36 0.75 2.08
N ASP A 216 7.95 1.46 3.12
CA ASP A 216 6.76 1.17 3.93
C ASP A 216 6.81 -0.21 4.62
N GLY A 217 7.97 -0.55 5.20
CA GLY A 217 8.16 -1.83 5.90
C GLY A 217 7.27 -1.99 7.13
N HIS A 218 6.24 -2.83 7.02
CA HIS A 218 5.32 -3.24 8.09
C HIS A 218 5.78 -4.52 8.77
N VAL A 219 6.07 -4.44 10.06
CA VAL A 219 6.51 -5.57 10.87
C VAL A 219 5.34 -6.45 11.31
N VAL A 220 5.53 -7.77 11.19
CA VAL A 220 4.64 -8.80 11.72
C VAL A 220 5.48 -9.80 12.51
N GLN A 221 5.10 -10.07 13.77
CA GLN A 221 5.70 -11.14 14.55
C GLN A 221 4.73 -12.31 14.72
N MET A 222 5.22 -13.49 14.43
CA MET A 222 4.50 -14.73 14.68
C MET A 222 4.59 -15.13 16.16
N PRO A 223 3.62 -15.90 16.70
CA PRO A 223 3.67 -16.34 18.10
C PRO A 223 4.91 -17.16 18.49
N ASN A 224 5.61 -17.74 17.52
CA ASN A 224 6.87 -18.47 17.71
C ASN A 224 8.10 -17.55 17.78
N GLY A 225 7.93 -16.23 17.61
CA GLY A 225 9.00 -15.23 17.62
C GLY A 225 9.57 -14.88 16.25
N ASP A 226 9.22 -15.60 15.18
CA ASP A 226 9.68 -15.23 13.83
C ASP A 226 9.11 -13.86 13.44
N ARG A 227 9.97 -12.98 12.93
CA ARG A 227 9.60 -11.64 12.47
C ARG A 227 9.73 -11.50 10.98
N TYR A 228 8.80 -10.76 10.39
CA TYR A 228 8.74 -10.48 8.97
C TYR A 228 8.57 -8.98 8.74
N LEU A 229 9.10 -8.47 7.63
CA LEU A 229 8.66 -7.18 7.08
C LEU A 229 7.88 -7.44 5.81
N VAL A 230 6.67 -6.87 5.75
CA VAL A 230 5.87 -6.75 4.54
C VAL A 230 6.02 -5.32 4.02
N PHE A 231 6.34 -5.14 2.74
CA PHE A 231 6.79 -3.84 2.24
C PHE A 231 6.32 -3.58 0.81
N GLU A 232 6.28 -2.32 0.41
CA GLU A 232 6.06 -1.94 -0.98
C GLU A 232 7.38 -2.09 -1.75
N GLY A 233 7.31 -2.76 -2.90
CA GLY A 233 8.42 -2.84 -3.84
C GLY A 233 7.94 -3.01 -5.27
N ASN A 234 8.88 -3.26 -6.17
CA ASN A 234 8.60 -3.67 -7.55
C ASN A 234 9.14 -5.08 -7.79
N THR A 235 8.52 -5.86 -8.68
CA THR A 235 8.99 -7.24 -8.97
C THR A 235 10.38 -7.20 -9.63
N GLY A 236 11.28 -8.07 -9.17
CA GLY A 236 12.58 -8.34 -9.79
C GLY A 236 12.48 -9.30 -10.98
N THR A 237 13.61 -9.91 -11.37
CA THR A 237 13.69 -10.78 -12.54
C THR A 237 12.84 -12.05 -12.51
N GLU A 238 12.25 -12.40 -11.36
CA GLU A 238 11.22 -13.45 -11.23
C GLU A 238 10.01 -13.19 -12.15
N ASN A 239 9.56 -11.93 -12.25
CA ASN A 239 8.45 -11.53 -13.12
C ASN A 239 8.56 -10.04 -13.50
N TYR A 240 9.68 -9.67 -14.13
CA TYR A 240 10.05 -8.26 -14.34
C TYR A 240 9.09 -7.47 -15.25
N GLN A 241 9.15 -6.15 -15.15
CA GLN A 241 8.47 -5.25 -16.10
C GLN A 241 8.99 -5.43 -17.53
N GLY A 242 8.19 -5.02 -18.51
CA GLY A 242 8.55 -5.02 -19.92
C GLY A 242 7.35 -5.26 -20.83
N GLU A 243 7.57 -5.12 -22.14
CA GLU A 243 6.53 -5.32 -23.15
C GLU A 243 5.91 -6.72 -23.09
N ASP A 244 6.69 -7.72 -22.69
CA ASP A 244 6.23 -9.10 -22.51
C ASP A 244 5.05 -9.24 -21.53
N GLN A 245 4.87 -8.28 -20.62
CA GLN A 245 3.76 -8.28 -19.66
C GLN A 245 2.40 -8.07 -20.34
N LEU A 246 2.33 -7.35 -21.46
CA LEU A 246 1.10 -7.20 -22.25
C LEU A 246 0.62 -8.53 -22.82
N TYR A 247 1.52 -9.49 -23.00
CA TYR A 247 1.22 -10.77 -23.64
C TYR A 247 1.01 -11.92 -22.65
N ASN A 248 1.00 -11.65 -21.33
CA ASN A 248 0.70 -12.62 -20.28
C ASN A 248 -0.81 -12.59 -19.93
N TRP A 249 -1.54 -13.65 -20.28
CA TRP A 249 -3.01 -13.68 -20.13
C TRP A 249 -3.50 -13.58 -18.68
N SER A 250 -2.69 -14.05 -17.72
CA SER A 250 -3.01 -13.98 -16.29
C SER A 250 -3.13 -12.54 -15.76
N ASN A 251 -2.44 -11.57 -16.37
CA ASN A 251 -2.48 -10.16 -15.95
C ASN A 251 -3.84 -9.50 -16.19
N TYR A 252 -4.70 -10.07 -17.04
CA TYR A 252 -5.98 -9.46 -17.42
C TYR A 252 -7.13 -9.79 -16.46
N GLY A 253 -7.21 -11.04 -15.98
CA GLY A 253 -8.18 -11.46 -14.95
C GLY A 253 -9.67 -11.47 -15.33
N GLY A 254 -10.01 -11.22 -16.60
CA GLY A 254 -11.38 -11.30 -17.11
C GLY A 254 -11.66 -12.58 -17.90
N ASN A 255 -12.84 -12.63 -18.51
CA ASN A 255 -13.14 -13.64 -19.54
C ASN A 255 -12.39 -13.32 -20.85
N ASP A 256 -12.33 -14.27 -21.78
CA ASP A 256 -11.52 -14.10 -22.99
C ASP A 256 -11.94 -12.90 -23.84
N ARG A 257 -13.23 -12.58 -23.89
CA ARG A 257 -13.71 -11.38 -24.59
C ARG A 257 -13.14 -10.11 -23.97
N PHE A 258 -13.25 -9.98 -22.64
CA PHE A 258 -12.69 -8.85 -21.90
C PHE A 258 -11.18 -8.74 -22.14
N ASN A 259 -10.44 -9.85 -22.00
CA ASN A 259 -8.98 -9.84 -22.14
C ASN A 259 -8.55 -9.40 -23.56
N ILE A 260 -9.23 -9.85 -24.61
CA ILE A 260 -8.97 -9.42 -25.99
C ILE A 260 -9.24 -7.92 -26.16
N GLU A 261 -10.40 -7.44 -25.68
CA GLU A 261 -10.77 -6.01 -25.76
C GLU A 261 -9.76 -5.14 -24.99
N SER A 262 -9.32 -5.57 -23.80
CA SER A 262 -8.31 -4.88 -22.99
C SER A 262 -6.94 -4.86 -23.64
N LEU A 263 -6.49 -5.97 -24.23
CA LEU A 263 -5.21 -6.01 -24.96
C LEU A 263 -5.19 -4.97 -26.08
N PHE A 264 -6.24 -4.91 -26.90
CA PHE A 264 -6.31 -3.92 -27.98
C PHE A 264 -6.41 -2.49 -27.46
N HIS A 265 -7.12 -2.26 -26.35
CA HIS A 265 -7.17 -0.96 -25.72
C HIS A 265 -5.78 -0.50 -25.28
N LEU A 266 -5.05 -1.33 -24.51
CA LEU A 266 -3.69 -1.05 -24.05
C LEU A 266 -2.74 -0.78 -25.22
N LEU A 267 -2.81 -1.57 -26.30
CA LEU A 267 -1.96 -1.38 -27.49
C LEU A 267 -2.31 -0.14 -28.31
N SER A 268 -3.54 0.38 -28.20
CA SER A 268 -4.01 1.54 -28.95
C SER A 268 -3.83 2.88 -28.23
N SER A 269 -3.57 2.84 -26.92
CA SER A 269 -3.40 4.01 -26.05
C SER A 269 -1.93 4.20 -25.71
N ASP A 270 -1.28 5.22 -26.27
CA ASP A 270 0.14 5.51 -25.98
C ASP A 270 0.43 5.70 -24.48
N VAL A 271 -0.55 6.23 -23.74
CA VAL A 271 -0.45 6.44 -22.28
C VAL A 271 -0.52 5.12 -21.54
N ASP A 272 -1.54 4.31 -21.81
CA ASP A 272 -1.72 3.05 -21.10
C ASP A 272 -0.68 2.01 -21.50
N TYR A 273 -0.29 1.96 -22.78
CA TYR A 273 0.81 1.14 -23.26
C TYR A 273 2.09 1.40 -22.46
N LYS A 274 2.50 2.68 -22.38
CA LYS A 274 3.74 3.05 -21.66
C LYS A 274 3.64 2.70 -20.19
N LYS A 275 2.53 3.00 -19.53
CA LYS A 275 2.35 2.62 -18.12
C LYS A 275 2.38 1.10 -17.96
N ALA A 276 1.75 0.33 -18.84
CA ALA A 276 1.64 -1.12 -18.71
C ALA A 276 2.97 -1.85 -18.87
N ILE A 277 3.89 -1.35 -19.70
CA ILE A 277 5.20 -1.98 -19.84
C ILE A 277 6.14 -1.68 -18.67
N PHE A 278 5.87 -0.65 -17.86
CA PHE A 278 6.66 -0.32 -16.66
C PHE A 278 6.02 -0.87 -15.39
N ALA A 279 4.69 -0.82 -15.28
CA ALA A 279 3.94 -1.23 -14.10
C ALA A 279 4.28 -2.64 -13.61
N ASN A 280 4.89 -2.72 -12.43
CA ASN A 280 5.27 -3.97 -11.78
C ASN A 280 5.31 -3.89 -10.25
N GLY A 281 4.44 -3.06 -9.65
CA GLY A 281 4.29 -2.95 -8.20
C GLY A 281 4.07 -4.29 -7.51
N ALA A 282 4.53 -4.40 -6.26
CA ALA A 282 4.56 -5.62 -5.49
C ALA A 282 4.40 -5.33 -3.98
N LEU A 283 3.66 -6.20 -3.30
CA LEU A 283 3.65 -6.29 -1.84
C LEU A 283 4.58 -7.45 -1.44
N GLY A 284 5.78 -7.09 -1.01
CA GLY A 284 6.84 -8.03 -0.70
C GLY A 284 6.83 -8.53 0.73
N ILE A 285 7.56 -9.62 1.00
CA ILE A 285 7.81 -10.11 2.35
C ILE A 285 9.24 -10.67 2.47
N ILE A 286 9.88 -10.34 3.59
CA ILE A 286 11.18 -10.88 4.02
C ILE A 286 11.07 -11.38 5.45
N LYS A 287 11.79 -12.45 5.78
CA LYS A 287 11.98 -12.89 7.18
C LYS A 287 13.21 -12.18 7.74
N LEU A 288 13.09 -11.71 8.98
CA LEU A 288 14.19 -11.12 9.74
C LEU A 288 14.82 -12.14 10.67
N THR A 289 16.09 -11.94 10.99
CA THR A 289 16.75 -12.64 12.09
C THR A 289 16.10 -12.30 13.44
N ASN A 290 16.26 -13.18 14.41
CA ASN A 290 15.71 -13.02 15.76
C ASN A 290 16.44 -11.97 16.62
N ASP A 291 17.38 -11.19 16.06
CA ASP A 291 18.00 -10.06 16.77
C ASP A 291 17.00 -8.91 16.85
N GLU A 292 16.35 -8.72 18.01
CA GLU A 292 15.30 -7.71 18.22
C GLU A 292 15.73 -6.32 17.76
N LYS A 293 16.98 -5.94 18.05
CA LYS A 293 17.48 -4.57 17.96
C LYS A 293 18.30 -4.29 16.70
N ASN A 294 18.94 -5.30 16.15
CA ASN A 294 19.76 -5.20 14.94
C ASN A 294 19.36 -6.25 13.88
N PRO A 295 18.08 -6.31 13.48
CA PRO A 295 17.58 -7.35 12.59
C PRO A 295 18.24 -7.32 11.22
N GLN A 296 18.56 -8.49 10.68
CA GLN A 296 19.05 -8.65 9.31
C GLN A 296 18.05 -9.49 8.51
N VAL A 297 18.15 -9.47 7.18
CA VAL A 297 17.38 -10.40 6.32
C VAL A 297 17.88 -11.83 6.54
N GLU A 298 16.98 -12.72 6.94
CA GLU A 298 17.21 -14.17 7.02
C GLU A 298 16.77 -14.87 5.73
N GLU A 299 15.61 -14.49 5.18
CA GLU A 299 15.04 -15.09 3.97
C GLU A 299 14.25 -14.06 3.16
N VAL A 300 14.31 -14.17 1.83
CA VAL A 300 13.54 -13.36 0.88
C VAL A 300 12.55 -14.28 0.17
N TYR A 301 11.26 -13.91 0.16
CA TYR A 301 10.21 -14.71 -0.48
C TYR A 301 9.73 -14.06 -1.78
N THR A 302 9.11 -14.87 -2.63
CA THR A 302 8.24 -14.39 -3.72
C THR A 302 7.22 -13.37 -3.17
N PRO A 303 6.90 -12.28 -3.90
CA PRO A 303 5.91 -11.31 -3.47
C PRO A 303 4.55 -11.94 -3.11
N LEU A 304 3.88 -11.38 -2.11
CA LEU A 304 2.54 -11.80 -1.69
C LEU A 304 1.49 -11.43 -2.74
N VAL A 305 1.61 -10.19 -3.25
CA VAL A 305 0.75 -9.61 -4.28
C VAL A 305 1.62 -8.88 -5.30
N THR A 306 1.25 -8.94 -6.58
CA THR A 306 1.89 -8.19 -7.68
C THR A 306 0.85 -7.49 -8.56
N SER A 307 1.23 -6.41 -9.23
CA SER A 307 0.38 -5.64 -10.15
C SER A 307 1.03 -5.44 -11.50
N ASN A 308 1.77 -6.44 -12.00
CA ASN A 308 2.38 -6.42 -13.33
C ASN A 308 1.37 -6.03 -14.41
N MET A 309 1.73 -5.11 -15.31
CA MET A 309 0.86 -4.52 -16.34
C MET A 309 -0.24 -3.58 -15.81
N VAL A 310 -0.42 -3.45 -14.49
CA VAL A 310 -1.62 -2.87 -13.89
C VAL A 310 -1.34 -1.60 -13.10
N SER A 311 -0.42 -1.65 -12.13
CA SER A 311 -0.02 -0.50 -11.31
C SER A 311 1.45 -0.60 -10.92
N ASP A 312 2.07 0.55 -10.70
CA ASP A 312 3.47 0.69 -10.29
C ASP A 312 3.62 1.25 -8.87
N GLU A 313 2.52 1.31 -8.13
CA GLU A 313 2.44 1.89 -6.78
C GLU A 313 1.35 1.17 -5.97
N LEU A 314 1.77 0.47 -4.92
CA LEU A 314 0.94 -0.29 -3.97
C LEU A 314 1.45 0.02 -2.56
N GLU A 315 1.07 1.19 -2.04
CA GLU A 315 1.71 1.80 -0.87
C GLU A 315 1.15 1.26 0.44
N ARG A 316 1.85 1.56 1.54
CA ARG A 316 1.36 1.32 2.90
C ARG A 316 0.86 -0.12 3.13
N PRO A 317 1.61 -1.16 2.75
CA PRO A 317 1.21 -2.52 3.09
C PRO A 317 1.03 -2.65 4.59
N ASN A 318 -0.06 -3.28 4.97
CA ASN A 318 -0.41 -3.46 6.36
C ASN A 318 -1.06 -4.84 6.53
N VAL A 319 -0.44 -5.69 7.35
CA VAL A 319 -0.96 -7.01 7.67
C VAL A 319 -1.56 -7.01 9.07
N VAL A 320 -2.83 -7.41 9.15
CA VAL A 320 -3.55 -7.58 10.41
C VAL A 320 -4.04 -9.02 10.50
N LYS A 321 -3.80 -9.66 11.65
CA LYS A 321 -4.37 -10.97 11.94
C LYS A 321 -5.72 -10.80 12.66
N LEU A 322 -6.77 -11.38 12.11
CA LEU A 322 -8.10 -11.41 12.72
C LEU A 322 -8.57 -12.86 12.79
N GLY A 323 -8.79 -13.37 14.01
CA GLY A 323 -8.98 -14.79 14.26
C GLY A 323 -7.81 -15.61 13.70
N ASP A 324 -8.13 -16.58 12.84
CA ASP A 324 -7.14 -17.47 12.23
C ASP A 324 -6.64 -17.01 10.85
N LYS A 325 -7.13 -15.87 10.33
CA LYS A 325 -6.78 -15.37 8.99
C LYS A 325 -5.87 -14.13 9.05
N TYR A 326 -5.08 -13.96 7.99
CA TYR A 326 -4.24 -12.80 7.74
C TYR A 326 -4.88 -11.92 6.67
N TYR A 327 -5.02 -10.63 6.97
CA TYR A 327 -5.56 -9.63 6.05
C TYR A 327 -4.45 -8.65 5.67
N LEU A 328 -4.15 -8.55 4.38
CA LEU A 328 -3.14 -7.65 3.82
C LEU A 328 -3.85 -6.49 3.11
N PHE A 329 -3.60 -5.27 3.56
CA PHE A 329 -4.13 -4.04 2.96
C PHE A 329 -3.02 -3.24 2.30
N SER A 330 -3.37 -2.37 1.36
CA SER A 330 -2.48 -1.40 0.74
C SER A 330 -3.27 -0.20 0.23
N ALA A 331 -2.72 1.00 0.37
CA ALA A 331 -3.26 2.21 -0.25
C ALA A 331 -2.76 2.32 -1.70
N THR A 332 -3.60 2.86 -2.59
CA THR A 332 -3.19 3.06 -3.99
C THR A 332 -3.93 4.23 -4.61
N ARG A 333 -3.43 4.69 -5.77
CA ARG A 333 -4.03 5.71 -6.61
C ARG A 333 -4.27 5.14 -7.99
N LEU A 334 -5.50 5.27 -8.52
CA LEU A 334 -5.77 4.85 -9.90
C LEU A 334 -4.94 5.66 -10.92
N SER A 335 -4.44 6.84 -10.53
CA SER A 335 -3.54 7.65 -11.37
C SER A 335 -2.20 6.98 -11.65
N ARG A 336 -1.79 6.00 -10.85
CA ARG A 336 -0.62 5.14 -11.06
C ARG A 336 -0.91 3.87 -11.85
N GLY A 337 -2.19 3.59 -12.10
CA GLY A 337 -2.65 2.45 -12.88
C GLY A 337 -2.71 2.69 -14.40
N THR A 338 -2.91 1.61 -15.15
CA THR A 338 -2.80 1.50 -16.63
C THR A 338 -4.15 1.60 -17.36
N ASN A 339 -5.12 2.29 -16.76
CA ASN A 339 -6.45 2.50 -17.34
C ASN A 339 -6.88 3.96 -17.22
N ILE A 340 -6.45 4.78 -18.19
CA ILE A 340 -6.72 6.22 -18.22
C ILE A 340 -8.22 6.55 -18.28
N ASP A 341 -9.03 5.71 -18.94
CA ASP A 341 -10.48 5.91 -19.03
C ASP A 341 -11.15 5.81 -17.65
N THR A 342 -10.71 4.84 -16.85
CA THR A 342 -11.19 4.63 -15.49
C THR A 342 -10.75 5.77 -14.57
N LEU A 343 -9.48 6.19 -14.67
CA LEU A 343 -8.95 7.36 -13.95
C LEU A 343 -9.75 8.63 -14.28
N ASN A 344 -9.94 8.92 -15.56
CA ASN A 344 -10.64 10.13 -15.99
C ASN A 344 -12.10 10.14 -15.50
N LYS A 345 -12.76 8.98 -15.46
CA LYS A 345 -14.12 8.87 -14.90
C LYS A 345 -14.12 9.10 -13.40
N ALA A 346 -13.19 8.51 -12.66
CA ALA A 346 -13.04 8.72 -11.22
C ALA A 346 -12.86 10.21 -10.88
N ASN A 347 -11.89 10.87 -11.53
CA ASN A 347 -11.64 12.30 -11.34
C ASN A 347 -12.84 13.16 -11.76
N LYS A 348 -13.51 12.81 -12.86
CA LYS A 348 -14.70 13.55 -13.31
C LYS A 348 -15.87 13.45 -12.33
N VAL A 349 -16.07 12.29 -11.72
CA VAL A 349 -17.24 12.00 -10.88
C VAL A 349 -16.99 12.43 -9.43
N VAL A 350 -15.85 12.05 -8.86
CA VAL A 350 -15.53 12.29 -7.46
C VAL A 350 -14.55 13.46 -7.27
N GLY A 351 -13.65 13.68 -8.22
CA GLY A 351 -12.57 14.68 -8.09
C GLY A 351 -11.31 14.14 -7.39
N ASP A 352 -11.24 12.82 -7.16
CA ASP A 352 -10.08 12.11 -6.63
C ASP A 352 -10.11 10.64 -7.12
N ASN A 353 -9.00 9.93 -6.93
CA ASN A 353 -8.75 8.59 -7.46
C ASN A 353 -8.04 7.65 -6.47
N VAL A 354 -8.14 7.94 -5.18
CA VAL A 354 -7.55 7.13 -4.11
C VAL A 354 -8.43 5.93 -3.74
N ALA A 355 -7.79 4.83 -3.35
CA ALA A 355 -8.45 3.64 -2.81
C ALA A 355 -7.56 2.94 -1.79
N MET A 356 -8.17 2.09 -0.97
CA MET A 356 -7.49 1.03 -0.24
C MET A 356 -7.94 -0.31 -0.81
N ILE A 357 -6.97 -1.17 -1.08
CA ILE A 357 -7.18 -2.54 -1.50
C ILE A 357 -6.86 -3.51 -0.36
N GLY A 358 -7.41 -4.71 -0.41
CA GLY A 358 -7.24 -5.72 0.63
C GLY A 358 -7.37 -7.15 0.12
N TYR A 359 -6.64 -8.03 0.79
CA TYR A 359 -6.55 -9.46 0.50
C TYR A 359 -6.59 -10.27 1.78
N VAL A 360 -6.98 -11.54 1.69
CA VAL A 360 -7.05 -12.47 2.82
C VAL A 360 -6.35 -13.80 2.52
N ALA A 361 -5.69 -14.36 3.52
CA ALA A 361 -5.03 -15.66 3.45
C ALA A 361 -5.15 -16.44 4.78
N ASP A 362 -5.07 -17.77 4.70
CA ASP A 362 -4.99 -18.65 5.87
C ASP A 362 -3.58 -18.68 6.49
N SER A 363 -2.58 -18.16 5.76
CA SER A 363 -1.19 -18.09 6.21
C SER A 363 -0.56 -16.75 5.84
N LEU A 364 0.38 -16.27 6.66
CA LEU A 364 1.05 -14.98 6.45
C LEU A 364 1.73 -14.90 5.08
N THR A 365 2.32 -16.00 4.60
CA THR A 365 3.01 -16.08 3.30
C THR A 365 2.08 -16.48 2.15
N GLY A 366 0.77 -16.48 2.37
CA GLY A 366 -0.25 -16.69 1.34
C GLY A 366 -0.60 -18.16 1.07
N PRO A 367 -1.19 -18.47 -0.09
CA PRO A 367 -1.61 -17.51 -1.13
C PRO A 367 -2.74 -16.60 -0.64
N TYR A 368 -2.71 -15.35 -1.08
CA TYR A 368 -3.74 -14.36 -0.77
C TYR A 368 -4.87 -14.40 -1.80
N LYS A 369 -6.06 -13.94 -1.39
CA LYS A 369 -7.24 -13.78 -2.24
C LYS A 369 -7.80 -12.37 -2.10
N PRO A 370 -8.22 -11.71 -3.18
CA PRO A 370 -8.79 -10.36 -3.10
C PRO A 370 -10.10 -10.36 -2.31
N LEU A 371 -10.22 -9.43 -1.34
CA LEU A 371 -11.48 -9.15 -0.67
C LEU A 371 -12.48 -8.55 -1.65
N ASN A 372 -13.79 -8.74 -1.42
CA ASN A 372 -14.84 -8.20 -2.30
C ASN A 372 -14.70 -8.62 -3.78
N GLY A 373 -13.97 -9.70 -4.05
CA GLY A 373 -13.73 -10.25 -5.39
C GLY A 373 -12.76 -9.47 -6.29
N SER A 374 -12.53 -8.17 -6.06
CA SER A 374 -11.55 -7.35 -6.80
C SER A 374 -10.41 -6.78 -5.95
N GLY A 375 -10.52 -6.91 -4.63
CA GLY A 375 -9.60 -6.33 -3.66
C GLY A 375 -10.05 -4.96 -3.18
N VAL A 376 -11.09 -4.32 -3.73
CA VAL A 376 -11.56 -3.02 -3.22
C VAL A 376 -11.96 -3.10 -1.75
N VAL A 377 -11.55 -2.14 -0.90
CA VAL A 377 -11.98 -2.07 0.50
C VAL A 377 -12.55 -0.69 0.82
N VAL A 378 -11.83 0.38 0.48
CA VAL A 378 -12.36 1.75 0.53
C VAL A 378 -12.04 2.55 -0.72
N THR A 379 -12.89 3.51 -1.08
CA THR A 379 -12.75 4.38 -2.26
C THR A 379 -13.01 5.83 -1.93
N ALA A 380 -12.32 6.74 -2.64
CA ALA A 380 -12.50 8.18 -2.54
C ALA A 380 -13.99 8.62 -2.58
N SER A 381 -14.33 9.65 -1.80
CA SER A 381 -15.69 10.18 -1.70
C SER A 381 -15.82 11.69 -1.90
N VAL A 382 -14.70 12.42 -1.94
CA VAL A 382 -14.63 13.89 -2.11
C VAL A 382 -13.44 14.28 -2.99
N PRO A 383 -13.46 15.48 -3.61
CA PRO A 383 -12.34 15.97 -4.41
C PRO A 383 -11.01 16.09 -3.64
N ALA A 384 -9.90 15.83 -4.31
CA ALA A 384 -8.56 15.85 -3.73
C ALA A 384 -8.16 17.22 -3.13
N ASN A 385 -8.76 18.31 -3.59
CA ASN A 385 -8.47 19.67 -3.12
C ASN A 385 -9.48 20.20 -2.07
N TRP A 386 -10.25 19.31 -1.44
CA TRP A 386 -11.10 19.64 -0.31
C TRP A 386 -10.39 19.35 1.02
N ARG A 387 -10.80 20.06 2.07
CA ARG A 387 -10.32 19.85 3.44
C ARG A 387 -10.47 18.41 3.91
N THR A 388 -11.51 17.72 3.45
CA THR A 388 -11.88 16.37 3.89
C THR A 388 -11.33 15.25 3.01
N ALA A 389 -10.50 15.56 1.99
CA ALA A 389 -9.78 14.54 1.23
C ALA A 389 -8.84 13.75 2.14
N THR A 390 -8.68 12.46 1.91
CA THR A 390 -7.88 11.56 2.78
C THR A 390 -6.97 10.68 1.94
N TYR A 391 -5.88 10.19 2.53
CA TYR A 391 -5.00 9.19 1.94
C TYR A 391 -4.17 8.48 3.02
N SER A 392 -3.35 7.50 2.61
CA SER A 392 -2.53 6.68 3.51
C SER A 392 -3.38 5.90 4.52
N TYR A 393 -4.39 5.20 4.01
CA TYR A 393 -5.28 4.38 4.84
C TYR A 393 -4.50 3.26 5.53
N TYR A 394 -4.69 3.11 6.83
CA TYR A 394 -4.02 2.11 7.65
C TYR A 394 -5.03 1.44 8.59
N ALA A 395 -5.04 0.11 8.61
CA ALA A 395 -6.01 -0.67 9.35
C ALA A 395 -5.44 -1.10 10.71
N VAL A 396 -6.06 -0.68 11.79
CA VAL A 396 -5.68 -1.03 13.16
C VAL A 396 -6.69 -2.05 13.70
N PRO A 397 -6.24 -3.20 14.25
CA PRO A 397 -7.15 -4.17 14.86
C PRO A 397 -7.81 -3.58 16.12
N VAL A 398 -9.08 -3.94 16.33
CA VAL A 398 -9.86 -3.48 17.48
C VAL A 398 -9.94 -4.60 18.53
N GLU A 399 -9.51 -4.30 19.76
CA GLU A 399 -9.54 -5.27 20.86
C GLU A 399 -10.98 -5.73 21.14
N GLY A 400 -11.17 -7.05 21.26
CA GLY A 400 -12.49 -7.66 21.46
C GLY A 400 -13.44 -7.60 20.25
N LYS A 401 -13.00 -7.15 19.08
CA LYS A 401 -13.79 -7.14 17.83
C LYS A 401 -13.02 -7.83 16.69
N GLU A 402 -13.13 -9.15 16.63
CA GLU A 402 -12.39 -10.00 15.66
C GLU A 402 -12.83 -9.82 14.19
N ASN A 403 -13.81 -8.97 13.91
CA ASN A 403 -14.35 -8.73 12.58
C ASN A 403 -14.45 -7.23 12.24
N GLN A 404 -13.78 -6.36 13.01
CA GLN A 404 -13.77 -4.91 12.77
C GLN A 404 -12.35 -4.38 12.80
N LEU A 405 -12.07 -3.48 11.86
CA LEU A 405 -10.83 -2.73 11.77
C LEU A 405 -11.14 -1.24 11.91
N LEU A 406 -10.30 -0.54 12.66
CA LEU A 406 -10.29 0.90 12.69
C LEU A 406 -9.38 1.40 11.56
N ILE A 407 -9.95 2.09 10.58
CA ILE A 407 -9.20 2.68 9.48
C ILE A 407 -8.79 4.09 9.88
N THR A 408 -7.48 4.29 10.02
CA THR A 408 -6.85 5.59 10.20
C THR A 408 -6.34 6.11 8.86
N SER A 409 -6.16 7.42 8.76
CA SER A 409 -5.59 8.07 7.57
C SER A 409 -5.14 9.48 7.94
N TYR A 410 -4.40 10.14 7.05
CA TYR A 410 -4.34 11.60 7.12
C TYR A 410 -5.51 12.21 6.33
N MET A 411 -5.76 13.49 6.60
CA MET A 411 -6.79 14.32 5.99
C MET A 411 -6.20 15.66 5.55
N THR A 412 -6.75 16.19 4.46
CA THR A 412 -6.22 17.30 3.66
C THR A 412 -4.91 16.91 2.96
N ASN A 413 -4.89 16.99 1.62
CA ASN A 413 -3.67 16.77 0.86
C ASN A 413 -2.59 17.83 1.18
N ARG A 414 -1.33 17.40 1.14
CA ARG A 414 -0.13 18.18 1.48
C ARG A 414 0.04 19.44 0.65
N GLY A 415 0.78 20.42 1.19
CA GLY A 415 1.16 21.63 0.47
C GLY A 415 0.00 22.59 0.23
N GLU A 416 -0.92 22.69 1.21
CA GLU A 416 -2.02 23.66 1.23
C GLU A 416 -2.93 23.64 -0.02
N VAL A 417 -3.10 22.49 -0.69
CA VAL A 417 -3.94 22.40 -1.91
C VAL A 417 -5.43 22.70 -1.63
N ALA A 418 -5.89 22.47 -0.41
CA ALA A 418 -7.23 22.87 0.04
C ALA A 418 -7.33 24.39 0.29
N GLY A 419 -6.21 25.05 0.56
CA GLY A 419 -6.10 26.47 0.82
C GLY A 419 -5.03 26.75 1.89
N LYS A 420 -4.52 27.99 1.91
CA LYS A 420 -3.51 28.42 2.88
C LYS A 420 -3.96 28.15 4.32
N GLY A 421 -3.10 27.55 5.13
CA GLY A 421 -3.38 27.17 6.53
C GLY A 421 -4.27 25.94 6.70
N MET A 422 -4.70 25.30 5.61
CA MET A 422 -5.33 23.99 5.64
C MET A 422 -4.25 22.93 5.47
N ASN A 423 -3.53 22.67 6.57
CA ASN A 423 -2.42 21.74 6.60
C ASN A 423 -2.93 20.30 6.66
N SER A 424 -2.13 19.35 6.17
CA SER A 424 -2.35 17.92 6.39
C SER A 424 -2.39 17.64 7.90
N THR A 425 -3.36 16.83 8.31
CA THR A 425 -3.66 16.54 9.70
C THR A 425 -4.16 15.09 9.82
N TRP A 426 -4.30 14.54 11.02
CA TRP A 426 -4.94 13.23 11.16
C TRP A 426 -6.44 13.31 10.90
N ALA A 427 -6.96 12.33 10.18
CA ALA A 427 -8.39 12.19 9.92
C ALA A 427 -9.13 11.73 11.18
N PRO A 428 -10.45 11.96 11.26
CA PRO A 428 -11.34 11.10 12.03
C PRO A 428 -11.22 9.67 11.50
N SER A 429 -11.02 8.70 12.37
CA SER A 429 -10.90 7.30 11.99
C SER A 429 -12.30 6.69 11.87
N PHE A 430 -12.45 5.57 11.14
CA PHE A 430 -13.75 4.94 10.92
C PHE A 430 -13.68 3.42 10.87
N ILE A 431 -14.79 2.74 11.16
CA ILE A 431 -14.81 1.28 11.22
C ILE A 431 -15.11 0.68 9.84
N VAL A 432 -14.28 -0.29 9.45
CA VAL A 432 -14.59 -1.26 8.39
C VAL A 432 -14.90 -2.61 9.02
N GLN A 433 -16.04 -3.16 8.65
CA GLN A 433 -16.48 -4.50 8.99
C GLN A 433 -15.88 -5.50 7.99
N ILE A 434 -15.34 -6.60 8.51
CA ILE A 434 -14.97 -7.79 7.74
C ILE A 434 -16.09 -8.82 7.88
N ASN A 435 -16.58 -9.35 6.76
CA ASN A 435 -17.64 -10.35 6.74
C ASN A 435 -17.05 -11.76 6.57
N PRO A 436 -17.75 -12.82 7.02
CA PRO A 436 -17.26 -14.20 6.91
C PRO A 436 -17.06 -14.70 5.46
N ASP A 437 -17.71 -14.06 4.49
CA ASP A 437 -17.65 -14.38 3.06
C ASP A 437 -16.53 -13.63 2.31
N ASP A 438 -15.51 -13.17 3.05
CA ASP A 438 -14.36 -12.41 2.53
C ASP A 438 -14.76 -11.08 1.84
N THR A 439 -15.92 -10.53 2.22
CA THR A 439 -16.35 -9.17 1.84
C THR A 439 -16.14 -8.18 2.98
N THR A 440 -16.16 -6.88 2.67
CA THR A 440 -16.03 -5.81 3.66
C THR A 440 -17.11 -4.74 3.46
N MET A 441 -17.38 -3.96 4.51
CA MET A 441 -18.20 -2.76 4.39
C MET A 441 -17.79 -1.66 5.37
N VAL A 442 -17.86 -0.41 4.93
CA VAL A 442 -17.69 0.78 5.76
C VAL A 442 -18.93 0.96 6.65
N LEU A 443 -18.71 1.15 7.96
CA LEU A 443 -19.79 1.37 8.94
C LEU A 443 -19.98 2.84 9.29
N ALA A 444 -21.18 3.19 9.77
CA ALA A 444 -21.52 4.53 10.25
C ALA A 444 -20.96 4.81 11.66
N LYS A 445 -19.66 4.56 11.84
CA LYS A 445 -18.93 4.68 13.10
C LYS A 445 -17.63 5.42 12.85
N VAL A 446 -17.54 6.62 13.39
CA VAL A 446 -16.39 7.52 13.22
C VAL A 446 -15.90 8.01 14.58
N THR A 447 -14.62 8.33 14.67
CA THR A 447 -13.97 8.77 15.91
C THR A 447 -13.65 10.27 15.89
N ASN A 448 -12.98 10.76 16.94
CA ASN A 448 -12.28 12.05 16.87
C ASN A 448 -11.11 11.99 15.88
N GLN A 449 -10.57 13.16 15.48
CA GLN A 449 -9.32 13.18 14.73
C GLN A 449 -8.21 12.49 15.52
N GLY A 450 -7.46 11.61 14.88
CA GLY A 450 -6.26 11.04 15.50
C GLY A 450 -6.50 10.04 16.61
N ASP A 451 -7.69 9.45 16.68
CA ASP A 451 -7.96 8.31 17.54
C ASP A 451 -7.50 7.02 16.83
N TRP A 452 -6.56 6.33 17.47
CA TRP A 452 -5.95 5.07 17.01
C TRP A 452 -6.49 3.85 17.76
N ILE A 453 -7.33 4.04 18.79
CA ILE A 453 -7.82 2.99 19.68
C ILE A 453 -9.34 3.08 19.72
N TRP A 454 -10.02 2.08 19.16
CA TRP A 454 -11.47 2.04 19.29
C TRP A 454 -11.87 1.52 20.68
N ASP A 455 -12.45 2.39 21.51
CA ASP A 455 -13.07 2.08 22.80
C ASP A 455 -14.54 2.55 22.89
N GLU A 456 -15.17 2.37 24.05
CA GLU A 456 -16.59 2.70 24.26
C GLU A 456 -16.92 4.20 24.09
N SER A 457 -15.91 5.07 24.23
CA SER A 457 -16.03 6.52 24.13
C SER A 457 -15.57 7.09 22.78
N SER A 458 -14.96 6.27 21.91
CA SER A 458 -14.42 6.71 20.62
C SER A 458 -15.48 7.23 19.65
N ASN A 459 -16.69 6.66 19.64
CA ASN A 459 -17.70 7.00 18.64
C ASN A 459 -18.19 8.46 18.78
N ASN A 460 -17.90 9.30 17.79
CA ASN A 460 -18.31 10.70 17.75
C ASN A 460 -19.05 11.08 16.46
N ASN A 461 -20.38 11.01 16.50
CA ASN A 461 -21.24 11.33 15.36
C ASN A 461 -21.13 12.79 14.89
N ASN A 462 -20.56 13.72 15.66
CA ASN A 462 -20.36 15.10 15.20
C ASN A 462 -19.31 15.22 14.09
N MET A 463 -18.40 14.24 14.01
CA MET A 463 -17.37 14.16 12.98
C MET A 463 -17.92 13.60 11.66
N LEU A 464 -19.08 12.92 11.70
CA LEU A 464 -19.76 12.44 10.51
C LEU A 464 -20.37 13.62 9.75
N GLY A 465 -20.09 13.67 8.46
CA GLY A 465 -20.65 14.64 7.53
C GLY A 465 -21.67 14.02 6.61
N ASN A 466 -22.20 14.86 5.73
CA ASN A 466 -22.95 14.49 4.55
C ASN A 466 -22.42 15.31 3.36
N ILE A 467 -23.00 15.11 2.17
CA ILE A 467 -22.59 15.83 0.96
C ILE A 467 -22.60 17.36 1.11
N GLN A 468 -23.43 17.94 1.98
CA GLN A 468 -23.46 19.39 2.23
C GLN A 468 -22.41 19.86 3.24
N THR A 469 -22.09 19.04 4.25
CA THR A 469 -21.13 19.41 5.31
C THR A 469 -19.71 18.90 5.05
N ALA A 470 -19.51 18.08 4.01
CA ALA A 470 -18.21 17.58 3.59
C ALA A 470 -17.30 18.64 2.96
N ALA A 471 -17.88 19.77 2.53
CA ALA A 471 -17.19 20.92 1.98
C ALA A 471 -17.13 22.09 2.97
N LEU A 472 -15.99 22.77 3.06
CA LEU A 472 -15.92 24.12 3.63
C LEU A 472 -16.60 25.14 2.69
N PRO A 473 -17.00 26.32 3.23
CA PRO A 473 -17.48 27.42 2.39
C PRO A 473 -16.48 27.77 1.27
N GLY A 474 -16.93 27.67 0.02
CA GLY A 474 -16.11 27.96 -1.16
C GLY A 474 -15.43 26.74 -1.82
N GLU A 475 -15.52 25.54 -1.23
CA GLU A 475 -15.00 24.31 -1.84
C GLU A 475 -15.99 23.68 -2.82
N PHE A 476 -17.28 23.70 -2.51
CA PHE A 476 -18.30 23.19 -3.41
C PHE A 476 -18.35 24.03 -4.70
N GLY A 477 -18.20 23.38 -5.85
CA GLY A 477 -18.12 24.04 -7.15
C GLY A 477 -16.76 24.67 -7.49
N LYS A 478 -15.77 24.59 -6.59
CA LYS A 478 -14.38 25.00 -6.88
C LYS A 478 -13.80 24.13 -8.00
N PRO A 479 -13.07 24.70 -8.97
CA PRO A 479 -12.36 23.89 -9.96
C PRO A 479 -11.39 22.89 -9.32
N ILE A 480 -11.43 21.65 -9.80
CA ILE A 480 -10.44 20.59 -9.57
C ILE A 480 -9.95 20.13 -10.94
N ASP A 481 -8.70 19.65 -11.04
CA ASP A 481 -8.10 19.21 -12.31
C ASP A 481 -8.35 20.19 -13.47
N TRP A 482 -7.92 21.44 -13.27
CA TRP A 482 -8.07 22.58 -14.19
C TRP A 482 -9.50 23.12 -14.35
N ASP A 483 -10.46 22.35 -14.87
CA ASP A 483 -11.81 22.83 -15.22
C ASP A 483 -12.97 21.96 -14.72
N LEU A 484 -12.71 20.85 -14.03
CA LEU A 484 -13.76 20.02 -13.46
C LEU A 484 -14.41 20.74 -12.28
N ILE A 485 -15.74 20.67 -12.19
CA ILE A 485 -16.51 21.30 -11.11
C ILE A 485 -16.48 20.36 -9.90
N GLY A 486 -15.68 20.69 -8.89
CA GLY A 486 -15.57 19.91 -7.66
C GLY A 486 -16.93 19.75 -6.97
N GLY A 487 -17.29 18.50 -6.63
CA GLY A 487 -18.55 18.17 -5.97
C GLY A 487 -19.73 17.88 -6.91
N TYR A 488 -19.61 18.12 -8.23
CA TYR A 488 -20.75 18.01 -9.15
C TYR A 488 -21.24 16.57 -9.38
N GLY A 489 -20.34 15.59 -9.39
CA GLY A 489 -20.68 14.18 -9.56
C GLY A 489 -20.91 13.42 -8.25
N LEU A 490 -20.82 14.10 -7.10
CA LEU A 490 -21.02 13.48 -5.79
C LEU A 490 -22.49 13.13 -5.57
N LYS A 491 -22.74 12.02 -4.88
CA LYS A 491 -24.08 11.54 -4.50
C LYS A 491 -24.12 11.25 -3.00
N PRO A 492 -25.30 11.33 -2.36
CA PRO A 492 -25.43 10.88 -0.98
C PRO A 492 -25.06 9.40 -0.87
N HIS A 493 -24.13 9.10 0.04
CA HIS A 493 -23.89 7.76 0.54
C HIS A 493 -23.82 7.85 2.06
N ASP A 494 -24.75 7.19 2.73
CA ASP A 494 -24.60 6.92 4.15
C ASP A 494 -23.78 5.63 4.29
N PRO A 495 -22.86 5.56 5.27
CA PRO A 495 -22.16 4.31 5.53
C PRO A 495 -23.14 3.17 5.79
N ALA A 496 -22.80 1.96 5.34
CA ALA A 496 -23.70 0.83 5.40
C ALA A 496 -24.06 0.47 6.85
N THR A 497 -25.32 0.10 7.07
CA THR A 497 -25.76 -0.57 8.30
C THR A 497 -25.58 -2.07 8.11
N PRO A 498 -24.92 -2.80 9.02
CA PRO A 498 -24.84 -4.25 8.92
C PRO A 498 -26.24 -4.85 8.88
N ASN A 499 -26.48 -5.79 7.96
CA ASN A 499 -27.67 -6.61 8.05
C ASN A 499 -27.58 -7.43 9.35
N ASP A 500 -28.71 -7.60 10.06
CA ASP A 500 -28.77 -8.57 11.15
C ASP A 500 -28.33 -9.95 10.60
N PRO A 501 -27.50 -10.71 11.35
CA PRO A 501 -27.12 -12.04 10.92
C PRO A 501 -28.38 -12.83 10.57
N GLU A 502 -28.44 -13.42 9.37
CA GLU A 502 -29.55 -14.29 9.02
C GLU A 502 -29.65 -15.36 10.11
N THR A 503 -30.84 -15.49 10.69
CA THR A 503 -31.10 -16.51 11.71
C THR A 503 -30.79 -17.85 11.05
N PRO A 504 -29.89 -18.69 11.61
CA PRO A 504 -29.54 -19.96 11.00
C PRO A 504 -30.83 -20.71 10.69
N THR A 505 -31.07 -21.00 9.41
CA THR A 505 -32.20 -21.82 9.03
C THR A 505 -32.05 -23.15 9.75
N THR A 506 -33.11 -23.60 10.41
CA THR A 506 -33.09 -24.90 11.08
C THR A 506 -32.77 -25.93 10.01
N PRO A 507 -31.70 -26.73 10.14
CA PRO A 507 -31.38 -27.75 9.16
C PRO A 507 -32.62 -28.58 8.89
N GLU A 508 -33.00 -28.76 7.62
CA GLU A 508 -34.09 -29.66 7.28
C GLU A 508 -33.78 -31.03 7.91
N THR A 509 -34.80 -31.64 8.51
CA THR A 509 -34.64 -32.95 9.12
C THR A 509 -34.19 -33.92 8.02
N PRO A 510 -33.03 -34.58 8.14
CA PRO A 510 -32.56 -35.49 7.10
C PRO A 510 -33.66 -36.50 6.78
N GLU A 511 -34.01 -36.64 5.50
CA GLU A 511 -34.95 -37.68 5.09
C GLU A 511 -34.43 -39.03 5.58
N THR A 512 -35.36 -39.87 6.02
CA THR A 512 -35.03 -41.19 6.55
C THR A 512 -34.34 -41.98 5.44
N PRO A 513 -33.09 -42.45 5.62
CA PRO A 513 -32.41 -43.21 4.59
C PRO A 513 -33.26 -44.41 4.17
N ASN A 514 -33.54 -44.53 2.88
CA ASN A 514 -34.20 -45.71 2.34
C ASN A 514 -33.41 -46.96 2.75
N THR A 515 -34.12 -48.01 3.15
CA THR A 515 -33.51 -49.28 3.53
C THR A 515 -32.65 -49.79 2.37
N PRO A 516 -31.34 -50.03 2.56
CA PRO A 516 -30.48 -50.52 1.49
C PRO A 516 -31.04 -51.81 0.91
N GLU A 517 -31.21 -51.88 -0.41
CA GLU A 517 -31.54 -53.14 -1.07
C GLU A 517 -30.46 -54.18 -0.76
N THR A 518 -30.90 -55.43 -0.58
CA THR A 518 -30.00 -56.54 -0.26
C THR A 518 -29.01 -56.71 -1.42
N PRO A 519 -27.68 -56.63 -1.17
CA PRO A 519 -26.70 -56.80 -2.24
C PRO A 519 -26.89 -58.16 -2.91
N LYS A 520 -27.00 -58.16 -4.24
CA LYS A 520 -26.98 -59.41 -5.00
C LYS A 520 -25.63 -60.10 -4.78
N THR A 521 -25.67 -61.42 -4.62
CA THR A 521 -24.46 -62.25 -4.47
C THR A 521 -23.52 -62.01 -5.64
N PRO A 522 -22.26 -61.62 -5.41
CA PRO A 522 -21.30 -61.43 -6.49
C PRO A 522 -21.12 -62.73 -7.26
N GLU A 523 -21.11 -62.65 -8.59
CA GLU A 523 -20.69 -63.78 -9.42
C GLU A 523 -19.20 -64.07 -9.21
N ASN A 524 -18.86 -65.35 -9.26
CA ASN A 524 -17.53 -65.83 -8.95
C ASN A 524 -16.49 -65.24 -9.93
N PRO A 525 -15.40 -64.60 -9.46
CA PRO A 525 -14.40 -64.03 -10.35
C PRO A 525 -13.82 -65.11 -11.27
N GLY A 526 -13.78 -64.84 -12.57
CA GLY A 526 -13.06 -65.68 -13.52
C GLY A 526 -11.58 -65.78 -13.14
N THR A 527 -10.97 -66.94 -13.40
CA THR A 527 -9.54 -67.19 -13.15
C THR A 527 -8.66 -66.12 -13.83
N PRO A 528 -7.76 -65.46 -13.09
CA PRO A 528 -6.83 -64.49 -13.67
C PRO A 528 -5.96 -65.16 -14.74
N GLN A 529 -5.81 -64.52 -15.90
CA GLN A 529 -4.81 -64.93 -16.87
C GLN A 529 -3.41 -64.55 -16.37
N THR A 530 -2.45 -65.46 -16.59
CA THR A 530 -1.03 -65.25 -16.29
C THR A 530 -0.50 -64.05 -17.08
N PRO A 531 0.12 -63.06 -16.42
CA PRO A 531 0.77 -61.95 -17.12
C PRO A 531 1.92 -62.44 -18.01
N ASP A 532 2.04 -61.85 -19.20
CA ASP A 532 3.18 -62.08 -20.08
C ASP A 532 4.48 -61.56 -19.46
N THR A 533 5.56 -62.28 -19.70
CA THR A 533 6.90 -61.98 -19.17
C THR A 533 7.41 -60.64 -19.74
N PRO A 534 7.88 -59.69 -18.92
CA PRO A 534 8.46 -58.44 -19.41
C PRO A 534 9.72 -58.69 -20.25
N ASN A 535 9.85 -57.99 -21.38
CA ASN A 535 11.08 -57.99 -22.17
C ASN A 535 12.22 -57.32 -21.41
N THR A 536 13.43 -57.87 -21.57
CA THR A 536 14.66 -57.39 -20.96
C THR A 536 15.02 -55.99 -21.49
N PRO A 537 15.35 -55.01 -20.62
CA PRO A 537 15.79 -53.69 -21.06
C PRO A 537 17.09 -53.76 -21.87
N GLU A 538 17.20 -52.98 -22.94
CA GLU A 538 18.44 -52.80 -23.69
C GLU A 538 19.48 -52.01 -22.88
N VAL A 539 20.75 -52.36 -23.10
CA VAL A 539 21.92 -51.79 -22.40
C VAL A 539 22.18 -50.36 -22.89
N PRO A 540 22.41 -49.38 -21.99
CA PRO A 540 22.75 -48.02 -22.38
C PRO A 540 24.08 -47.96 -23.16
N LEU A 541 24.11 -47.20 -24.26
CA LEU A 541 25.35 -46.91 -24.98
C LEU A 541 26.24 -45.94 -24.18
N THR A 542 27.54 -46.21 -24.20
CA THR A 542 28.58 -45.42 -23.53
C THR A 542 28.74 -44.04 -24.17
N PRO A 543 28.90 -42.95 -23.40
CA PRO A 543 29.14 -41.61 -23.95
C PRO A 543 30.49 -41.50 -24.67
N GLU A 544 30.51 -40.84 -25.83
CA GLU A 544 31.76 -40.51 -26.53
C GLU A 544 32.53 -39.36 -25.84
N THR A 545 33.86 -39.42 -25.94
CA THR A 545 34.80 -38.49 -25.31
C THR A 545 34.88 -37.15 -26.06
N PRO A 546 34.89 -35.99 -25.37
CA PRO A 546 34.96 -34.68 -26.03
C PRO A 546 36.29 -34.46 -26.75
N LYS A 547 36.25 -33.91 -27.98
CA LYS A 547 37.43 -33.44 -28.70
C LYS A 547 37.85 -32.02 -28.25
N GLN A 548 39.16 -31.84 -28.13
CA GLN A 548 39.84 -30.61 -27.72
C GLN A 548 39.72 -29.48 -28.77
N PRO A 549 39.69 -28.18 -28.39
CA PRO A 549 39.59 -27.07 -29.33
C PRO A 549 40.94 -26.76 -29.97
N GLU A 550 40.96 -26.57 -31.29
CA GLU A 550 42.10 -26.01 -32.02
C GLU A 550 42.12 -24.48 -31.96
N THR A 551 43.31 -23.96 -31.67
CA THR A 551 43.72 -22.56 -31.64
C THR A 551 43.65 -21.89 -33.00
N GLN A 552 43.05 -20.69 -33.08
CA GLN A 552 43.35 -19.70 -34.12
C GLN A 552 43.83 -18.39 -33.50
N THR A 553 44.96 -17.93 -34.03
CA THR A 553 45.76 -16.78 -33.60
C THR A 553 45.36 -15.48 -34.30
N ASN A 554 45.30 -14.43 -33.49
CA ASN A 554 45.74 -13.04 -33.68
C ASN A 554 44.99 -12.02 -34.58
N ASN A 555 44.73 -10.90 -33.89
CA ASN A 555 44.83 -9.49 -34.27
C ASN A 555 43.64 -8.82 -34.97
N ARG A 556 42.85 -8.09 -34.18
CA ARG A 556 42.68 -6.62 -34.28
C ARG A 556 41.87 -6.05 -33.09
N LEU A 557 42.47 -5.11 -32.37
CA LEU A 557 41.79 -4.11 -31.53
C LEU A 557 41.18 -3.02 -32.45
N PRO A 558 40.12 -2.30 -32.02
CA PRO A 558 40.31 -1.01 -31.30
C PRO A 558 39.35 -0.86 -30.09
N GLN A 559 39.76 -0.33 -28.94
CA GLN A 559 39.91 1.09 -28.57
C GLN A 559 38.64 1.97 -28.64
N THR A 560 38.38 2.58 -27.48
CA THR A 560 37.42 3.61 -27.07
C THR A 560 37.39 4.87 -27.93
N GLY A 561 36.24 5.55 -28.01
CA GLY A 561 36.21 6.97 -28.35
C GLY A 561 34.84 7.52 -28.80
N ASN A 562 34.34 8.47 -28.01
CA ASN A 562 33.27 9.43 -28.33
C ASN A 562 33.28 9.94 -29.78
N ASN A 563 32.09 10.21 -30.32
CA ASN A 563 31.81 11.54 -30.89
C ASN A 563 30.30 11.84 -30.94
N ALA A 564 30.01 13.06 -30.50
CA ALA A 564 28.71 13.70 -30.50
C ALA A 564 28.14 13.86 -31.91
N ASN A 565 26.82 13.79 -32.04
CA ASN A 565 26.09 14.59 -33.00
C ASN A 565 24.87 15.23 -32.34
N LYS A 566 24.97 16.56 -32.24
CA LYS A 566 23.88 17.48 -31.97
C LYS A 566 22.92 17.45 -33.17
N ALA A 567 21.64 17.17 -32.93
CA ALA A 567 20.49 17.81 -33.59
C ALA A 567 19.17 17.09 -33.27
N MET A 568 18.55 17.44 -32.15
CA MET A 568 17.12 17.83 -32.10
C MET A 568 16.85 18.38 -30.70
N ILE A 569 17.11 19.68 -30.55
CA ILE A 569 16.56 20.50 -29.48
C ILE A 569 15.19 20.94 -29.99
N GLY A 570 14.11 20.47 -29.34
CA GLY A 570 12.77 20.93 -29.68
C GLY A 570 11.68 20.10 -29.00
N LEU A 571 11.20 20.62 -27.87
CA LEU A 571 9.90 20.32 -27.23
C LEU A 571 9.77 18.97 -26.52
N GLY A 572 10.19 18.97 -25.25
CA GLY A 572 9.92 17.94 -24.25
C GLY A 572 10.03 18.50 -22.84
N MET A 573 9.41 19.66 -22.57
CA MET A 573 9.18 20.15 -21.22
C MET A 573 7.70 19.91 -20.90
N GLY A 574 7.43 18.98 -19.99
CA GLY A 574 6.11 18.79 -19.43
C GLY A 574 5.84 17.33 -19.07
N THR A 575 6.34 16.91 -17.91
CA THR A 575 5.65 16.07 -16.90
C THR A 575 6.66 15.64 -15.84
N LEU A 576 6.99 16.56 -14.92
CA LEU A 576 7.65 16.25 -13.64
C LEU A 576 7.28 17.31 -12.59
N LEU A 577 5.99 17.68 -12.57
CA LEU A 577 5.38 18.51 -11.55
C LEU A 577 3.97 17.99 -11.33
N SER A 578 3.82 17.10 -10.35
CA SER A 578 2.50 16.83 -9.75
C SER A 578 2.58 16.91 -8.24
N MET A 579 3.36 17.86 -7.69
CA MET A 579 3.30 18.33 -6.29
C MET A 579 4.03 19.68 -6.13
N PHE A 580 3.64 20.77 -6.82
CA PHE A 580 4.08 22.12 -6.40
C PHE A 580 3.02 23.19 -6.70
N GLY A 581 2.77 24.02 -5.67
CA GLY A 581 1.83 25.13 -5.70
C GLY A 581 2.16 26.21 -6.73
N LEU A 582 1.11 26.77 -7.33
CA LEU A 582 1.20 27.87 -8.29
C LEU A 582 0.87 29.19 -7.59
N ALA A 583 1.91 29.92 -7.18
CA ALA A 583 1.83 31.32 -6.82
C ALA A 583 1.52 32.17 -8.08
N GLY A 584 0.46 32.97 -8.00
CA GLY A 584 0.00 33.83 -9.09
C GLY A 584 1.00 34.94 -9.47
N ILE A 585 1.29 35.06 -10.77
CA ILE A 585 2.08 36.16 -11.32
C ILE A 585 1.12 37.27 -11.79
N ASN A 586 1.14 38.39 -11.08
CA ASN A 586 0.51 39.65 -11.49
C ASN A 586 1.22 40.24 -12.71
N LYS A 587 0.50 40.38 -13.83
CA LYS A 587 0.94 41.16 -14.99
C LYS A 587 0.86 42.66 -14.68
N ARG A 588 2.02 43.31 -14.53
CA ARG A 588 2.17 44.76 -14.68
C ARG A 588 1.94 45.14 -16.15
N ARG A 589 0.96 46.01 -16.39
CA ARG A 589 0.82 46.77 -17.64
C ARG A 589 1.96 47.80 -17.73
N VAL A 590 2.60 47.86 -18.88
CA VAL A 590 3.37 49.04 -19.31
C VAL A 590 2.81 49.46 -20.66
N ASN A 591 2.37 50.72 -20.66
CA ASN A 591 1.81 51.58 -21.72
C ASN A 591 0.39 51.27 -22.19
#